data_AF-A0A9Q4FZR2-F1
#
_entry.id   AF-A0A9Q4FZR2-F1
#
_cell.length_a   1.000
_cell.length_b   1.000
_cell.length_c   1.000
_cell.angle_alpha   90.00
_cell.angle_beta   90.00
_cell.angle_gamma   90.00
#
_symmetry.space_group_name_H-M   'P 1'
#
loop_
_entity.id
_entity.type
_entity.pdbx_description
1 polymer ?
#
loop_
_entity_poly.entity_id
_entity_poly.type
_entity_poly.pdbx_seq_one_letter_code
_entity_poly.pdbx_strand_id
1 'polypeptide(L)'
;MMSYKEKVERELKRWEHKINRPPSLPAGLSKRWQNKINNKIPEKIHNIVTESVKHMVQATLVGSDYLSELDRVTEATLEERDRQFDGRVAMYKRTAAVEGAGTGFGGIMLGLADFPLLLTIKMKCLFDAGKIYGFNTDEPKERLFLLHIFQLAFSKEVVKKNSLEKVKSWDELEGVLREENGKSHEIDWRTFQLEYRDFIDLPKTLQLVPGFGALVGATANYHYLEILAHHTKNSFRYRLLTHE
;
A
#
# COMPACT_ATOMS: atom_id res chain seq x y z
N MET A 1 33.19 8.13 -2.76
CA MET A 1 32.01 7.68 -3.52
C MET A 1 31.08 7.04 -2.53
N MET A 2 29.82 7.46 -2.49
CA MET A 2 28.88 7.00 -1.46
C MET A 2 28.38 5.59 -1.78
N SER A 3 28.38 4.69 -0.80
CA SER A 3 27.89 3.33 -1.02
C SER A 3 26.36 3.33 -1.23
N TYR A 4 25.84 2.30 -1.88
CA TYR A 4 24.39 2.15 -2.06
C TYR A 4 23.66 2.07 -0.71
N LYS A 5 24.25 1.37 0.26
CA LYS A 5 23.73 1.24 1.63
C LYS A 5 23.60 2.61 2.31
N GLU A 6 24.64 3.45 2.28
CA GLU A 6 24.62 4.82 2.83
C GLU A 6 23.57 5.72 2.15
N LYS A 7 23.31 5.50 0.85
CA LYS A 7 22.23 6.19 0.15
C LYS A 7 20.87 5.76 0.67
N VAL A 8 20.63 4.46 0.81
CA VAL A 8 19.37 3.90 1.31
C VAL A 8 19.09 4.36 2.74
N GLU A 9 20.08 4.29 3.64
CA GLU A 9 19.91 4.74 5.04
C GLU A 9 19.46 6.21 5.14
N ARG A 10 20.04 7.10 4.30
CA ARG A 10 19.61 8.50 4.25
C ARG A 10 18.23 8.68 3.63
N GLU A 11 17.83 7.83 2.69
CA GLU A 11 16.47 7.81 2.15
C GLU A 11 15.47 7.35 3.22
N LEU A 12 15.77 6.31 3.99
CA LEU A 12 14.94 5.82 5.08
C LEU A 12 14.78 6.87 6.19
N LYS A 13 15.87 7.52 6.64
CA LYS A 13 15.78 8.61 7.63
C LYS A 13 14.88 9.76 7.16
N ARG A 14 14.98 10.14 5.88
CA ARG A 14 14.11 11.18 5.28
C ARG A 14 12.66 10.73 5.20
N TRP A 15 12.43 9.47 4.84
CA TRP A 15 11.11 8.87 4.74
C TRP A 15 10.41 8.84 6.10
N GLU A 16 11.08 8.35 7.14
CA GLU A 16 10.58 8.35 8.52
C GLU A 16 10.29 9.75 9.03
N HIS A 17 11.23 10.69 8.83
CA HIS A 17 11.02 12.08 9.23
C HIS A 17 9.79 12.70 8.57
N LYS A 18 9.57 12.42 7.28
CA LYS A 18 8.40 12.93 6.54
C LYS A 18 7.08 12.38 7.06
N ILE A 19 7.03 11.10 7.44
CA ILE A 19 5.82 10.47 8.00
C ILE A 19 5.56 10.98 9.43
N ASN A 20 6.62 11.19 10.22
CA ASN A 20 6.49 11.65 11.59
C ASN A 20 6.25 13.16 11.74
N ARG A 21 6.54 13.95 10.70
CA ARG A 21 6.35 15.40 10.71
C ARG A 21 4.90 15.77 11.05
N PRO A 22 4.66 16.73 11.95
CA PRO A 22 3.33 17.28 12.14
C PRO A 22 2.82 17.94 10.85
N PRO A 23 1.50 17.95 10.58
CA PRO A 23 0.94 18.55 9.38
C PRO A 23 1.38 20.02 9.26
N SER A 24 1.99 20.39 8.13
CA SER A 24 2.65 21.68 7.92
C SER A 24 1.71 22.85 7.57
N LEU A 25 0.42 22.59 7.37
CA LEU A 25 -0.60 23.62 7.12
C LEU A 25 -1.38 23.90 8.40
N PRO A 26 -1.93 25.12 8.58
CA PRO A 26 -2.88 25.38 9.65
C PRO A 26 -4.02 24.37 9.49
N ALA A 27 -4.14 23.44 10.44
CA ALA A 27 -5.02 22.28 10.33
C ALA A 27 -6.49 22.67 10.02
N GLY A 28 -6.89 23.92 10.29
CA GLY A 28 -8.21 24.45 9.98
C GLY A 28 -8.55 24.57 8.49
N LEU A 29 -7.60 24.88 7.61
CA LEU A 29 -7.90 25.09 6.17
C LEU A 29 -8.08 23.77 5.42
N SER A 30 -7.17 22.82 5.64
CA SER A 30 -7.27 21.48 5.06
C SER A 30 -8.42 20.66 5.67
N LYS A 31 -8.65 20.74 6.99
CA LYS A 31 -9.78 20.04 7.64
C LYS A 31 -11.13 20.55 7.16
N ARG A 32 -11.32 21.86 6.94
CA ARG A 32 -12.60 22.39 6.43
C ARG A 32 -12.90 21.89 5.02
N TRP A 33 -11.88 21.81 4.17
CA TRP A 33 -12.05 21.28 2.82
C TRP A 33 -12.25 19.76 2.83
N GLN A 34 -11.47 19.02 3.62
CA GLN A 34 -11.60 17.57 3.82
C GLN A 34 -12.96 17.19 4.42
N ASN A 35 -13.44 17.89 5.44
CA ASN A 35 -14.76 17.67 6.04
C ASN A 35 -15.90 18.01 5.06
N LYS A 36 -15.74 19.05 4.25
CA LYS A 36 -16.73 19.40 3.22
C LYS A 36 -16.80 18.35 2.11
N ILE A 37 -15.69 17.68 1.80
CA ILE A 37 -15.67 16.56 0.85
C ILE A 37 -16.26 15.31 1.50
N ASN A 38 -15.81 14.94 2.71
CA ASN A 38 -16.33 13.80 3.47
C ASN A 38 -17.85 13.82 3.58
N ASN A 39 -18.42 14.96 3.98
CA ASN A 39 -19.85 15.09 4.18
C ASN A 39 -20.65 15.24 2.88
N LYS A 40 -19.97 15.24 1.71
CA LYS A 40 -20.58 15.37 0.38
C LYS A 40 -20.44 14.11 -0.46
N ILE A 41 -19.68 13.11 -0.02
CA ILE A 41 -19.59 11.83 -0.72
C ILE A 41 -20.92 11.08 -0.45
N PRO A 42 -21.69 10.70 -1.50
CA PRO A 42 -22.91 9.93 -1.32
C PRO A 42 -22.67 8.58 -0.64
N GLU A 43 -23.62 8.14 0.21
CA GLU A 43 -23.57 6.85 0.93
C GLU A 43 -23.29 5.64 0.03
N LYS A 44 -23.81 5.64 -1.20
CA LYS A 44 -23.53 4.56 -2.18
C LYS A 44 -22.04 4.43 -2.49
N ILE A 45 -21.31 5.54 -2.56
CA ILE A 45 -19.86 5.56 -2.79
C ILE A 45 -19.13 5.04 -1.55
N HIS A 46 -19.54 5.47 -0.36
CA HIS A 46 -19.00 4.97 0.90
C HIS A 46 -19.10 3.45 0.98
N ASN A 47 -20.26 2.90 0.62
CA ASN A 47 -20.52 1.47 0.65
C ASN A 47 -19.66 0.69 -0.35
N ILE A 48 -19.53 1.19 -1.59
CA ILE A 48 -18.67 0.55 -2.60
C ILE A 48 -17.23 0.49 -2.11
N VAL A 49 -16.68 1.59 -1.61
CA VAL A 49 -15.29 1.61 -1.14
C VAL A 49 -15.11 0.72 0.08
N THR A 50 -16.03 0.80 1.04
CA THR A 50 -16.04 -0.01 2.26
C THR A 50 -16.02 -1.50 1.93
N GLU A 51 -16.95 -1.98 1.10
CA GLU A 51 -17.01 -3.40 0.75
C GLU A 51 -15.82 -3.82 -0.11
N SER A 52 -15.32 -2.94 -0.99
CA SER A 52 -14.13 -3.25 -1.80
C SER A 52 -12.87 -3.40 -0.94
N VAL A 53 -12.66 -2.52 0.04
CA VAL A 53 -11.55 -2.62 1.00
C VAL A 53 -11.67 -3.90 1.81
N LYS A 54 -12.86 -4.20 2.32
CA LYS A 54 -13.14 -5.43 3.08
C LYS A 54 -12.85 -6.68 2.26
N HIS A 55 -13.35 -6.76 1.03
CA HIS A 55 -13.06 -7.88 0.11
C HIS A 55 -11.57 -7.97 -0.22
N MET A 56 -10.89 -6.86 -0.44
CA MET A 56 -9.45 -6.84 -0.68
C MET A 56 -8.67 -7.41 0.52
N VAL A 57 -9.02 -7.03 1.74
CA VAL A 57 -8.40 -7.56 2.97
C VAL A 57 -8.69 -9.05 3.12
N GLN A 58 -9.95 -9.46 2.93
CA GLN A 58 -10.36 -10.87 2.95
C GLN A 58 -9.58 -11.70 1.95
N ALA A 59 -9.53 -11.26 0.69
CA ALA A 59 -8.79 -11.92 -0.38
C ALA A 59 -7.28 -11.99 -0.06
N THR A 60 -6.73 -10.95 0.56
CA THR A 60 -5.31 -10.92 0.96
C THR A 60 -5.02 -11.88 2.11
N LEU A 61 -5.91 -12.00 3.09
CA LEU A 61 -5.70 -12.89 4.23
C LEU A 61 -5.91 -14.36 3.86
N VAL A 62 -6.98 -14.65 3.11
CA VAL A 62 -7.40 -16.01 2.74
C VAL A 62 -6.65 -16.52 1.51
N GLY A 63 -6.32 -15.65 0.56
CA GLY A 63 -5.69 -16.04 -0.70
C GLY A 63 -4.27 -16.53 -0.50
N SER A 64 -3.98 -17.75 -0.97
CA SER A 64 -2.63 -18.14 -1.39
C SER A 64 -2.23 -17.36 -2.65
N ASP A 65 -0.94 -17.41 -3.04
CA ASP A 65 -0.18 -16.60 -4.03
C ASP A 65 -0.83 -16.11 -5.36
N TYR A 66 -2.12 -16.30 -5.63
CA TYR A 66 -2.84 -15.92 -6.85
C TYR A 66 -2.67 -14.47 -7.31
N LEU A 67 -2.13 -13.59 -6.47
CA LEU A 67 -1.81 -12.22 -6.84
C LEU A 67 -0.44 -12.12 -7.54
N SER A 68 0.58 -12.90 -7.20
CA SER A 68 1.90 -12.85 -7.85
C SER A 68 2.22 -14.13 -8.60
N GLU A 69 2.65 -13.99 -9.86
CA GLU A 69 3.19 -15.11 -10.65
C GLU A 69 4.73 -15.16 -10.59
N LEU A 70 5.35 -14.25 -9.82
CA LEU A 70 6.80 -14.15 -9.72
C LEU A 70 7.35 -15.19 -8.75
N ASP A 71 8.43 -15.84 -9.17
CA ASP A 71 9.28 -16.59 -8.26
C ASP A 71 9.98 -15.67 -7.26
N ARG A 72 10.18 -16.20 -6.05
CA ARG A 72 10.87 -15.48 -4.99
C ARG A 72 12.36 -15.32 -5.33
N VAL A 73 12.84 -14.07 -5.29
CA VAL A 73 14.25 -13.76 -5.53
C VAL A 73 15.08 -14.13 -4.29
N THR A 74 15.91 -15.16 -4.43
CA THR A 74 16.78 -15.67 -3.36
C THR A 74 18.14 -14.98 -3.35
N GLU A 75 18.74 -14.75 -4.51
CA GLU A 75 20.10 -14.19 -4.65
C GLU A 75 20.08 -12.88 -5.44
N ALA A 76 20.09 -11.75 -4.72
CA ALA A 76 20.22 -10.43 -5.31
C ALA A 76 20.66 -9.41 -4.24
N THR A 77 21.51 -8.48 -4.63
CA THR A 77 21.85 -7.30 -3.82
C THR A 77 20.61 -6.41 -3.62
N LEU A 78 20.61 -5.59 -2.56
CA LEU A 78 19.53 -4.64 -2.32
C LEU A 78 19.31 -3.69 -3.52
N GLU A 79 20.39 -3.28 -4.19
CA GLU A 79 20.31 -2.43 -5.37
C GLU A 79 19.61 -3.12 -6.55
N GLU A 80 19.89 -4.41 -6.78
CA GLU A 80 19.24 -5.19 -7.83
C GLU A 80 17.75 -5.40 -7.52
N ARG A 81 17.40 -5.71 -6.27
CA ARG A 81 16.01 -5.84 -5.82
C ARG A 81 15.24 -4.53 -6.04
N ASP A 82 15.85 -3.41 -5.66
CA ASP A 82 15.28 -2.07 -5.88
C ASP A 82 15.08 -1.75 -7.37
N ARG A 83 16.02 -2.14 -8.22
CA ARG A 83 15.92 -1.94 -9.68
C ARG A 83 14.84 -2.81 -10.30
N GLN A 84 14.73 -4.07 -9.87
CA GLN A 84 13.67 -4.99 -10.29
C GLN A 84 12.29 -4.46 -9.89
N PHE A 85 12.15 -4.00 -8.65
CA PHE A 85 10.89 -3.43 -8.17
C PHE A 85 10.52 -2.15 -8.93
N ASP A 86 11.45 -1.24 -9.18
CA ASP A 86 11.20 -0.04 -9.98
C ASP A 86 10.73 -0.38 -11.41
N GLY A 87 11.34 -1.40 -12.02
CA GLY A 87 10.92 -1.93 -13.32
C GLY A 87 9.51 -2.51 -13.30
N ARG A 88 9.16 -3.24 -12.24
CA ARG A 88 7.82 -3.80 -12.06
C ARG A 88 6.76 -2.71 -11.85
N VAL A 89 7.06 -1.69 -11.06
CA VAL A 89 6.19 -0.51 -10.90
C VAL A 89 5.99 0.22 -12.24
N ALA A 90 7.04 0.33 -13.06
CA ALA A 90 6.94 0.92 -14.39
C ALA A 90 6.02 0.10 -15.31
N MET A 91 6.02 -1.24 -15.22
CA MET A 91 5.08 -2.10 -15.94
C MET A 91 3.63 -1.80 -15.53
N TYR A 92 3.33 -1.77 -14.23
CA TYR A 92 2.00 -1.43 -13.72
C TYR A 92 1.51 -0.05 -14.17
N LYS A 93 2.42 0.94 -14.26
CA LYS A 93 2.11 2.26 -14.83
C LYS A 93 1.81 2.19 -16.33
N ARG A 94 2.56 1.41 -17.11
CA ARG A 94 2.38 1.29 -18.55
C ARG A 94 1.09 0.58 -18.92
N THR A 95 0.69 -0.48 -18.21
CA THR A 95 -0.60 -1.15 -18.42
C THR A 95 -1.75 -0.17 -18.28
N ALA A 96 -1.73 0.67 -17.23
CA ALA A 96 -2.69 1.74 -17.03
C ALA A 96 -2.59 2.90 -18.06
N ALA A 97 -1.49 3.01 -18.81
CA ALA A 97 -1.30 4.00 -19.89
C ALA A 97 -1.89 3.54 -21.22
N VAL A 98 -1.68 2.25 -21.56
CA VAL A 98 -2.05 1.67 -22.85
C VAL A 98 -3.56 1.48 -22.96
N GLU A 99 -4.22 1.11 -21.86
CA GLU A 99 -5.69 1.09 -21.77
C GLU A 99 -6.30 2.49 -21.91
N GLY A 100 -5.53 3.55 -21.60
CA GLY A 100 -5.93 4.95 -21.63
C GLY A 100 -5.91 5.64 -23.00
N ALA A 101 -5.11 5.14 -23.95
CA ALA A 101 -4.82 5.83 -25.22
C ALA A 101 -5.44 5.18 -26.48
N GLY A 102 -5.78 3.89 -26.44
CA GLY A 102 -6.15 3.11 -27.63
C GLY A 102 -7.64 3.04 -27.98
N THR A 103 -8.55 3.45 -27.10
CA THR A 103 -10.01 3.20 -27.24
C THR A 103 -10.83 4.41 -27.68
N GLY A 104 -10.21 5.55 -28.00
CA GLY A 104 -10.92 6.70 -28.58
C GLY A 104 -11.92 7.41 -27.65
N PHE A 105 -11.93 7.07 -26.36
CA PHE A 105 -12.54 7.78 -25.23
C PHE A 105 -11.51 7.73 -24.08
N GLY A 106 -11.24 8.82 -23.35
CA GLY A 106 -10.16 8.89 -22.34
C GLY A 106 -10.08 7.72 -21.34
N GLY A 107 -9.26 6.70 -21.63
CA GLY A 107 -9.50 5.29 -21.31
C GLY A 107 -9.09 4.78 -19.92
N ILE A 108 -9.40 5.53 -18.86
CA ILE A 108 -9.95 4.92 -17.64
C ILE A 108 -11.14 5.81 -17.25
N MET A 109 -12.23 5.65 -18.00
CA MET A 109 -13.53 6.27 -17.71
C MET A 109 -14.50 5.16 -17.32
N LEU A 110 -14.32 4.56 -16.15
CA LEU A 110 -15.31 3.63 -15.57
C LEU A 110 -15.71 3.96 -14.13
N GLY A 111 -15.20 5.06 -13.58
CA GLY A 111 -15.67 5.59 -12.30
C GLY A 111 -15.50 4.60 -11.14
N LEU A 112 -16.38 4.68 -10.15
CA LEU A 112 -16.33 3.87 -8.92
C LEU A 112 -16.42 2.36 -9.14
N ALA A 113 -16.94 1.90 -10.28
CA ALA A 113 -17.09 0.49 -10.59
C ALA A 113 -15.74 -0.24 -10.70
N ASP A 114 -14.69 0.48 -11.05
CA ASP A 114 -13.31 -0.04 -11.17
C ASP A 114 -12.50 0.06 -9.88
N PHE A 115 -13.07 0.64 -8.83
CA PHE A 115 -12.37 0.78 -7.55
C PHE A 115 -11.86 -0.57 -6.99
N PRO A 116 -12.63 -1.68 -6.99
CA PRO A 116 -12.12 -2.99 -6.61
C PRO A 116 -10.91 -3.42 -7.45
N LEU A 117 -10.94 -3.20 -8.77
CA LEU A 117 -9.85 -3.56 -9.67
C LEU A 117 -8.57 -2.78 -9.34
N LEU A 118 -8.69 -1.48 -9.05
CA LEU A 118 -7.57 -0.64 -8.64
C LEU A 118 -6.95 -1.11 -7.32
N LEU A 119 -7.75 -1.58 -6.38
CA LEU A 119 -7.25 -2.21 -5.16
C LEU A 119 -6.51 -3.51 -5.47
N THR A 120 -7.07 -4.37 -6.34
CA THR A 120 -6.43 -5.62 -6.77
C THR A 120 -5.07 -5.37 -7.40
N ILE A 121 -4.93 -4.41 -8.32
CA ILE A 121 -3.65 -4.07 -8.96
C ILE A 121 -2.61 -3.63 -7.91
N LYS A 122 -3.02 -2.83 -6.93
CA LYS A 122 -2.15 -2.37 -5.84
C LYS A 122 -1.70 -3.51 -4.94
N MET A 123 -2.61 -4.43 -4.61
CA MET A 123 -2.24 -5.63 -3.88
C MET A 123 -1.32 -6.52 -4.71
N LYS A 124 -1.58 -6.72 -6.00
CA LYS A 124 -0.69 -7.44 -6.94
C LYS A 124 0.74 -6.88 -6.89
N CYS A 125 0.86 -5.56 -6.96
CA CYS A 125 2.15 -4.86 -6.85
C CYS A 125 2.85 -5.08 -5.50
N LEU A 126 2.11 -5.17 -4.39
CA LEU A 126 2.67 -5.48 -3.06
C LEU A 126 3.15 -6.93 -2.97
N PHE A 127 2.39 -7.88 -3.52
CA PHE A 127 2.79 -9.29 -3.55
C PHE A 127 4.05 -9.50 -4.41
N ASP A 128 4.09 -8.90 -5.60
CA ASP A 128 5.29 -8.90 -6.45
C ASP A 128 6.50 -8.31 -5.70
N ALA A 129 6.30 -7.22 -4.95
CA ALA A 129 7.36 -6.63 -4.14
C ALA A 129 7.89 -7.61 -3.10
N GLY A 130 7.01 -8.32 -2.38
CA GLY A 130 7.40 -9.37 -1.44
C GLY A 130 8.32 -10.41 -2.08
N LYS A 131 7.93 -10.94 -3.24
CA LYS A 131 8.76 -11.90 -3.99
C LYS A 131 10.09 -11.32 -4.46
N ILE A 132 10.11 -10.08 -4.98
CA ILE A 132 11.32 -9.37 -5.42
C ILE A 132 12.28 -9.11 -4.25
N TYR A 133 11.76 -8.75 -3.08
CA TYR A 133 12.56 -8.53 -1.88
C TYR A 133 12.88 -9.83 -1.11
N GLY A 134 12.46 -10.99 -1.62
CA GLY A 134 12.87 -12.31 -1.12
C GLY A 134 12.00 -12.85 0.01
N PHE A 135 10.83 -12.29 0.23
CA PHE A 135 9.88 -12.70 1.26
C PHE A 135 8.83 -13.66 0.71
N ASN A 136 8.37 -14.57 1.56
CA ASN A 136 7.41 -15.59 1.19
C ASN A 136 5.96 -15.11 1.43
N THR A 137 5.35 -14.51 0.43
CA THR A 137 3.97 -14.00 0.49
C THR A 137 2.89 -15.07 0.69
N ASP A 138 3.27 -16.36 0.66
CA ASP A 138 2.38 -17.46 1.04
C ASP A 138 2.20 -17.56 2.56
N GLU A 139 3.10 -16.98 3.35
CA GLU A 139 2.98 -17.00 4.80
C GLU A 139 1.98 -15.92 5.25
N PRO A 140 0.97 -16.25 6.09
CA PRO A 140 -0.04 -15.30 6.55
C PRO A 140 0.54 -14.02 7.17
N LYS A 141 1.67 -14.13 7.87
CA LYS A 141 2.41 -12.98 8.41
C LYS A 141 2.88 -12.03 7.31
N GLU A 142 3.40 -12.53 6.19
CA GLU A 142 3.88 -11.68 5.11
C GLU A 142 2.71 -10.94 4.45
N ARG A 143 1.55 -11.58 4.33
CA ARG A 143 0.32 -10.92 3.86
C ARG A 143 -0.13 -9.82 4.81
N LEU A 144 -0.01 -10.04 6.11
CA LEU A 144 -0.30 -9.04 7.14
C LEU A 144 0.66 -7.85 7.07
N PHE A 145 1.94 -8.10 6.80
CA PHE A 145 2.94 -7.05 6.53
C PHE A 145 2.54 -6.20 5.31
N LEU A 146 2.14 -6.83 4.20
CA LEU A 146 1.68 -6.10 3.00
C LEU A 146 0.46 -5.21 3.30
N LEU A 147 -0.48 -5.69 4.12
CA LEU A 147 -1.63 -4.90 4.58
C LEU A 147 -1.18 -3.67 5.40
N HIS A 148 -0.16 -3.79 6.25
CA HIS A 148 0.38 -2.63 6.95
C HIS A 148 1.09 -1.63 6.03
N ILE A 149 1.78 -2.09 4.99
CA ILE A 149 2.32 -1.20 3.95
C ILE A 149 1.19 -0.46 3.23
N PHE A 150 0.10 -1.14 2.92
CA PHE A 150 -1.07 -0.52 2.29
C PHE A 150 -1.69 0.56 3.21
N GLN A 151 -1.84 0.29 4.51
CA GLN A 151 -2.28 1.29 5.48
C GLN A 151 -1.33 2.49 5.55
N LEU A 152 -0.02 2.24 5.54
CA LEU A 152 0.98 3.30 5.56
C LEU A 152 0.83 4.25 4.35
N ALA A 153 0.45 3.71 3.19
CA ALA A 153 0.17 4.51 2.00
C ALA A 153 -1.17 5.26 2.07
N PHE A 154 -2.26 4.61 2.49
CA PHE A 154 -3.63 5.08 2.23
C PHE A 154 -4.49 5.38 3.48
N SER A 155 -3.93 5.31 4.68
CA SER A 155 -4.68 5.60 5.92
C SER A 155 -4.61 7.06 6.37
N LYS A 156 -5.36 7.38 7.43
CA LYS A 156 -5.30 8.66 8.15
C LYS A 156 -3.92 8.83 8.82
N GLU A 157 -3.48 10.07 9.04
CA GLU A 157 -2.13 10.36 9.55
C GLU A 157 -1.77 9.63 10.86
N VAL A 158 -2.73 9.52 11.79
CA VAL A 158 -2.52 8.78 13.06
C VAL A 158 -2.23 7.31 12.81
N VAL A 159 -3.01 6.67 11.93
CA VAL A 159 -2.81 5.28 11.55
C VAL A 159 -1.50 5.11 10.79
N LYS A 160 -1.15 6.03 9.88
CA LYS A 160 0.11 5.94 9.12
C LYS A 160 1.32 5.85 10.04
N LYS A 161 1.36 6.64 11.12
CA LYS A 161 2.44 6.56 12.13
C LYS A 161 2.46 5.20 12.81
N ASN A 162 1.31 4.70 13.25
CA ASN A 162 1.23 3.37 13.85
C ASN A 162 1.64 2.25 12.87
N SER A 163 1.24 2.34 11.60
CA SER A 163 1.64 1.39 10.56
C SER A 163 3.14 1.47 10.26
N LEU A 164 3.75 2.65 10.31
CA LEU A 164 5.20 2.80 10.19
C LEU A 164 5.93 2.07 11.31
N GLU A 165 5.50 2.25 12.57
CA GLU A 165 6.11 1.55 13.70
C GLU A 165 5.97 0.04 13.54
N LYS A 166 4.79 -0.47 13.15
CA LYS A 166 4.58 -1.91 12.87
C LYS A 166 5.46 -2.44 11.75
N VAL A 167 5.67 -1.66 10.69
CA VAL A 167 6.56 -2.04 9.58
C VAL A 167 8.01 -2.09 10.03
N LYS A 168 8.44 -1.17 10.91
CA LYS A 168 9.80 -1.11 11.41
C LYS A 168 10.11 -2.22 12.41
N SER A 169 9.18 -2.54 13.30
CA SER A 169 9.35 -3.61 14.30
C SER A 169 8.72 -4.93 13.84
N TRP A 170 8.59 -5.15 12.53
CA TRP A 170 7.86 -6.30 12.00
C TRP A 170 8.41 -7.64 12.48
N ASP A 171 9.72 -7.79 12.56
CA ASP A 171 10.34 -9.06 12.97
C ASP A 171 10.16 -9.33 14.47
N GLU A 172 10.15 -8.29 15.31
CA GLU A 172 9.79 -8.40 16.74
C GLU A 172 8.32 -8.78 16.90
N LEU A 173 7.44 -8.12 16.14
CA LEU A 173 6.01 -8.44 16.10
C LEU A 173 5.77 -9.86 15.60
N GLU A 174 6.54 -10.33 14.62
CA GLU A 174 6.47 -11.71 14.14
C GLU A 174 6.79 -12.71 15.27
N GLY A 175 7.84 -12.44 16.05
CA GLY A 175 8.20 -13.26 17.21
C GLY A 175 7.05 -13.39 18.20
N VAL A 176 6.45 -12.25 18.58
CA VAL A 176 5.28 -12.21 19.47
C VAL A 176 4.09 -12.95 18.87
N LEU A 177 3.77 -12.70 17.60
CA LEU A 177 2.66 -13.37 16.90
C LEU A 177 2.87 -14.89 16.83
N ARG A 178 4.10 -15.37 16.66
CA ARG A 178 4.42 -16.81 16.67
C ARG A 178 4.19 -17.42 18.05
N GLU A 179 4.60 -16.75 19.11
CA GLU A 179 4.40 -17.21 20.50
C GLU A 179 2.92 -17.21 20.91
N GLU A 180 2.16 -16.21 20.48
CA GLU A 180 0.72 -16.08 20.74
C GLU A 180 -0.10 -17.11 19.95
N ASN A 181 0.24 -17.37 18.68
CA ASN A 181 -0.41 -18.40 17.85
C ASN A 181 -0.13 -19.83 18.34
N GLY A 182 0.95 -20.05 19.10
CA GLY A 182 1.20 -21.31 19.83
C GLY A 182 0.20 -21.57 20.96
N LYS A 183 -0.58 -20.56 21.38
CA LYS A 183 -1.58 -20.61 22.46
C LYS A 183 -3.00 -20.37 21.95
N SER A 184 -3.45 -21.07 20.90
CA SER A 184 -4.87 -21.20 20.52
C SER A 184 -5.71 -19.89 20.48
N HIS A 185 -5.08 -18.74 20.29
CA HIS A 185 -5.78 -17.53 19.89
C HIS A 185 -5.64 -17.50 18.38
N GLU A 186 -6.59 -18.14 17.71
CA GLU A 186 -6.86 -17.87 16.32
C GLU A 186 -7.08 -16.36 16.23
N ILE A 187 -6.12 -15.63 15.62
CA ILE A 187 -6.27 -14.20 15.37
C ILE A 187 -7.67 -14.02 14.80
N ASP A 188 -8.51 -13.22 15.45
CA ASP A 188 -9.88 -12.99 14.97
C ASP A 188 -9.79 -12.18 13.68
N TRP A 189 -9.57 -12.88 12.58
CA TRP A 189 -9.37 -12.33 11.26
C TRP A 189 -10.59 -11.53 10.81
N ARG A 190 -11.77 -11.87 11.31
CA ARG A 190 -13.00 -11.13 11.05
C ARG A 190 -12.98 -9.78 11.77
N THR A 191 -12.59 -9.75 13.03
CA THR A 191 -12.42 -8.49 13.78
C THR A 191 -11.31 -7.63 13.17
N PHE A 192 -10.17 -8.23 12.82
CA PHE A 192 -9.10 -7.52 12.11
C PHE A 192 -9.60 -6.91 10.79
N GLN A 193 -10.36 -7.66 9.97
CA GLN A 193 -10.93 -7.13 8.72
C GLN A 193 -11.83 -5.91 8.95
N LEU A 194 -12.67 -5.95 9.99
CA LEU A 194 -13.60 -4.87 10.33
C LEU A 194 -12.85 -3.62 10.81
N GLU A 195 -11.89 -3.78 11.71
CA GLU A 195 -11.06 -2.68 12.21
C GLU A 195 -10.17 -2.10 11.11
N TYR A 196 -9.64 -2.96 10.23
CA TYR A 196 -8.76 -2.54 9.14
C TYR A 196 -9.42 -1.50 8.23
N ARG A 197 -10.70 -1.71 7.87
CA ARG A 197 -11.47 -0.77 7.04
C ARG A 197 -11.53 0.62 7.67
N ASP A 198 -11.74 0.71 8.98
CA ASP A 198 -11.98 1.99 9.66
C ASP A 198 -10.73 2.89 9.71
N PHE A 199 -9.56 2.27 9.57
CA PHE A 199 -8.28 2.94 9.47
C PHE A 199 -8.02 3.58 8.11
N ILE A 200 -8.63 3.04 7.05
CA ILE A 200 -8.51 3.54 5.69
C ILE A 200 -9.22 4.90 5.56
N ASP A 201 -8.56 5.86 4.93
CA ASP A 201 -9.09 7.20 4.73
C ASP A 201 -9.87 7.24 3.40
N LEU A 202 -11.20 7.27 3.48
CA LEU A 202 -12.08 7.18 2.32
C LEU A 202 -11.76 8.22 1.23
N PRO A 203 -11.57 9.52 1.52
CA PRO A 203 -11.04 10.46 0.55
C PRO A 203 -9.74 10.02 -0.11
N LYS A 204 -8.77 9.51 0.64
CA LYS A 204 -7.47 9.10 0.09
C LYS A 204 -7.61 7.86 -0.79
N THR A 205 -8.51 6.94 -0.46
CA THR A 205 -8.79 5.80 -1.33
C THR A 205 -9.63 6.15 -2.53
N LEU A 206 -10.60 7.06 -2.41
CA LEU A 206 -11.34 7.55 -3.58
C LEU A 206 -10.45 8.29 -4.56
N GLN A 207 -9.38 8.94 -4.10
CA GLN A 207 -8.39 9.53 -5.00
C GLN A 207 -7.67 8.48 -5.88
N LEU A 208 -7.77 7.19 -5.58
CA LEU A 208 -7.33 6.13 -6.49
C LEU A 208 -8.15 6.08 -7.78
N VAL A 209 -9.42 6.50 -7.72
CA VAL A 209 -10.34 6.54 -8.87
C VAL A 209 -10.02 7.75 -9.74
N PRO A 210 -9.74 7.56 -11.05
CA PRO A 210 -9.46 8.67 -11.95
C PRO A 210 -10.58 9.73 -11.97
N GLY A 211 -10.20 11.00 -11.95
CA GLY A 211 -11.13 12.12 -11.94
C GLY A 211 -11.68 12.50 -10.57
N PHE A 212 -11.40 11.73 -9.50
CA PHE A 212 -11.73 12.12 -8.13
C PHE A 212 -10.58 12.93 -7.51
N GLY A 213 -10.82 14.21 -7.22
CA GLY A 213 -9.88 15.09 -6.53
C GLY A 213 -8.73 15.61 -7.40
N ALA A 214 -8.91 16.81 -7.97
CA ALA A 214 -7.90 17.70 -8.55
C ALA A 214 -6.99 17.19 -9.70
N LEU A 215 -6.88 15.88 -9.96
CA LEU A 215 -6.09 15.28 -11.04
C LEU A 215 -7.02 14.50 -11.98
N VAL A 216 -7.05 14.92 -13.25
CA VAL A 216 -7.88 14.30 -14.30
C VAL A 216 -7.00 13.39 -15.17
N GLY A 217 -7.45 12.16 -15.41
CA GLY A 217 -6.83 11.22 -16.35
C GLY A 217 -5.73 10.30 -15.78
N ALA A 218 -4.94 9.70 -16.66
CA ALA A 218 -3.91 8.68 -16.37
C ALA A 218 -2.90 9.12 -15.29
N THR A 219 -2.63 10.42 -15.17
CA THR A 219 -1.72 11.03 -14.18
C THR A 219 -2.14 10.77 -12.73
N ALA A 220 -3.45 10.66 -12.45
CA ALA A 220 -3.94 10.42 -11.09
C ALA A 220 -3.60 9.00 -10.60
N ASN A 221 -3.81 7.98 -11.44
CA ASN A 221 -3.52 6.59 -11.06
C ASN A 221 -2.02 6.35 -10.83
N TYR A 222 -1.15 6.99 -11.63
CA TYR A 222 0.30 6.90 -11.45
C TYR A 222 0.75 7.44 -10.11
N HIS A 223 0.20 8.58 -9.67
CA HIS A 223 0.60 9.21 -8.43
C HIS A 223 0.39 8.31 -7.21
N TYR A 224 -0.78 7.67 -7.10
CA TYR A 224 -1.04 6.80 -5.94
C TYR A 224 -0.33 5.47 -5.99
N LEU A 225 -0.03 4.95 -7.19
CA LEU A 225 0.85 3.81 -7.34
C LEU A 225 2.29 4.18 -6.94
N GLU A 226 2.76 5.38 -7.24
CA GLU A 226 4.06 5.89 -6.78
C GLU A 226 4.14 6.03 -5.27
N ILE A 227 3.09 6.55 -4.63
CA ILE A 227 2.99 6.61 -3.17
C ILE A 227 3.13 5.20 -2.58
N LEU A 228 2.35 4.25 -3.09
CA LEU A 228 2.41 2.86 -2.65
C LEU A 228 3.81 2.27 -2.85
N ALA A 229 4.37 2.40 -4.05
CA ALA A 229 5.70 1.90 -4.40
C ALA A 229 6.78 2.50 -3.48
N HIS A 230 6.71 3.80 -3.21
CA HIS A 230 7.65 4.48 -2.31
C HIS A 230 7.62 3.91 -0.89
N HIS A 231 6.43 3.73 -0.32
CA HIS A 231 6.29 3.12 1.00
C HIS A 231 6.70 1.65 1.00
N THR A 232 6.35 0.89 -0.05
CA THR A 232 6.70 -0.53 -0.21
C THR A 232 8.20 -0.74 -0.24
N LYS A 233 8.89 -0.01 -1.12
CA LYS A 233 10.34 -0.04 -1.28
C LYS A 233 11.05 0.23 0.05
N ASN A 234 10.65 1.30 0.73
CA ASN A 234 11.28 1.67 2.00
C ASN A 234 10.96 0.69 3.14
N SER A 235 9.76 0.09 3.15
CA SER A 235 9.39 -0.93 4.14
C SER A 235 10.29 -2.17 4.02
N PHE A 236 10.50 -2.67 2.80
CA PHE A 236 11.39 -3.81 2.58
C PHE A 236 12.87 -3.48 2.76
N ARG A 237 13.32 -2.30 2.33
CA ARG A 237 14.69 -1.81 2.60
C ARG A 237 14.97 -1.73 4.10
N TYR A 238 14.02 -1.22 4.88
CA TYR A 238 14.17 -1.16 6.34
C TYR A 238 14.38 -2.56 6.90
N ARG A 239 13.50 -3.50 6.54
CA ARG A 239 13.59 -4.89 6.98
C ARG A 239 14.91 -5.56 6.59
N LEU A 240 15.33 -5.45 5.33
CA LEU A 240 16.58 -6.08 4.87
C LEU A 240 17.82 -5.48 5.54
N LEU A 241 17.82 -4.18 5.87
CA LEU A 241 18.94 -3.54 6.55
C LEU A 241 19.00 -3.81 8.05
N THR A 242 17.89 -4.20 8.68
CA THR A 242 17.88 -4.65 10.07
C THR A 242 18.29 -6.12 10.25
N HIS A 243 18.33 -6.91 9.15
CA HIS A 243 18.74 -8.32 9.12
C HIS A 243 20.20 -8.57 8.71
N GLU A 244 20.95 -7.51 8.35
CA GLU A 244 22.41 -7.55 8.10
C GLU A 244 23.21 -7.24 9.36
#